data_AF-A0A3N5R616-F1
#
_entry.id   AF-A0A3N5R616-F1
#
_cell.length_a   1.000
_cell.length_b   1.000
_cell.length_c   1.000
_cell.angle_alpha   90.00
_cell.angle_beta   90.00
_cell.angle_gamma   90.00
#
_symmetry.space_group_name_H-M   'P 1'
#
loop_
_entity.id
_entity.type
_entity.pdbx_description
1 polymer ?
#
loop_
_entity_poly.entity_id
_entity_poly.type
_entity_poly.pdbx_seq_one_letter_code
_entity_poly.pdbx_strand_id
1 'polypeptide(L)'
;AGMHFFNPAPVMPLVEIVRGALTSQETMDALIQLGKKLGKQTVLVKDTPGFIVNRIARPFYGEALRIMGEGAASHEQIDRIVRMGAGFRMGPFELMDLIGIDINFAATKSIYEQTFQEPRYRPSHIQAQMVHQMAFGRKSGRGFYRYDRDSEIGRRAKDVSQLPNRNQPEGEAARVIVCQGTWAPELMNLLVNSRYQAAAVENGIHQAPVGIVTASKSEGMKELIAELDLVLPTKSVLLAQCGDTTLSEIAGWIDHPERLVGFDGLFLENSQIVTLTTLDVTSEEAQHEADSFFNNLGLETAWINDIPGLVLPRITCCLVNEGAFAAGEGTAPPETIDLAMRLGANYPQGPLEWGRKIGSQRVAAVLDHLFEEYREERYRTAPLLRKWARLEMIKKKSE
;
A
#
# COMPACT_ATOMS: atom_id res chain seq x y z
N ALA A 1 13.95 5.59 31.75
CA ALA A 1 13.65 4.63 30.68
C ALA A 1 12.15 4.37 30.61
N GLY A 2 11.63 3.96 29.46
CA GLY A 2 10.26 3.45 29.30
C GLY A 2 10.25 1.98 28.90
N MET A 3 9.19 1.25 29.28
CA MET A 3 8.85 -0.06 28.72
C MET A 3 7.43 0.02 28.17
N HIS A 4 7.32 0.09 26.84
CA HIS A 4 6.04 0.20 26.17
C HIS A 4 5.58 -1.18 25.69
N PHE A 5 4.52 -1.69 26.33
CA PHE A 5 3.85 -2.94 26.01
C PHE A 5 2.69 -2.70 25.05
N PHE A 6 2.34 -3.71 24.25
CA PHE A 6 1.25 -3.65 23.28
C PHE A 6 0.03 -4.42 23.76
N ASN A 7 -1.17 -3.90 23.53
CA ASN A 7 -2.41 -4.51 24.02
C ASN A 7 -2.87 -5.67 23.10
N PRO A 8 -3.28 -6.84 23.67
CA PRO A 8 -3.15 -7.25 25.07
C PRO A 8 -1.72 -7.64 25.47
N ALA A 9 -1.22 -7.04 26.56
CA ALA A 9 0.16 -7.21 27.01
C ALA A 9 0.59 -8.68 27.25
N PRO A 10 -0.26 -9.60 27.73
CA PRO A 10 0.12 -11.01 27.84
C PRO A 10 0.36 -11.69 26.49
N VAL A 11 -0.40 -11.32 25.46
CA VAL A 11 -0.41 -11.97 24.15
C VAL A 11 0.63 -11.37 23.21
N MET A 12 0.77 -10.04 23.20
CA MET A 12 1.65 -9.37 22.25
C MET A 12 3.13 -9.63 22.60
N PRO A 13 3.96 -10.04 21.62
CA PRO A 13 5.34 -10.46 21.90
C PRO A 13 6.31 -9.29 22.07
N LEU A 14 5.99 -8.11 21.55
CA LEU A 14 6.90 -6.97 21.52
C LEU A 14 6.87 -6.13 22.81
N VAL A 15 8.03 -5.62 23.21
CA VAL A 15 8.17 -4.48 24.12
C VAL A 15 9.19 -3.49 23.55
N GLU A 16 8.80 -2.22 23.44
CA GLU A 16 9.73 -1.14 23.11
C GLU A 16 10.38 -0.60 24.40
N ILE A 17 11.71 -0.71 24.50
CA ILE A 17 12.49 -0.16 25.60
C ILE A 17 13.03 1.20 25.18
N VAL A 18 12.48 2.24 25.81
CA VAL A 18 12.70 3.64 25.44
C VAL A 18 13.84 4.24 26.26
N ARG A 19 14.90 4.66 25.57
CA ARG A 19 16.03 5.38 26.20
C ARG A 19 15.73 6.87 26.26
N GLY A 20 15.47 7.37 27.47
CA GLY A 20 15.44 8.81 27.75
C GLY A 20 16.84 9.39 27.94
N ALA A 21 16.97 10.72 27.89
CA ALA A 21 18.26 11.43 27.88
C ALA A 21 19.22 11.08 29.04
N LEU A 22 18.68 10.82 30.24
CA LEU A 22 19.45 10.49 31.44
C LEU A 22 19.43 8.99 31.79
N THR A 23 18.90 8.15 30.90
CA THR A 23 18.79 6.71 31.17
C THR A 23 20.15 6.02 30.99
N SER A 24 20.67 5.44 32.08
CA SER A 24 21.96 4.74 32.09
C SER A 24 21.94 3.44 31.27
N GLN A 25 23.12 2.96 30.88
CA GLN A 25 23.23 1.68 30.17
C GLN A 25 22.79 0.50 31.04
N GLU A 26 23.13 0.53 32.33
CA GLU A 26 22.76 -0.50 33.31
C GLU A 26 21.24 -0.61 33.44
N THR A 27 20.53 0.52 33.41
CA THR A 27 19.06 0.54 33.41
C THR A 27 18.51 -0.11 32.15
N MET A 28 19.06 0.21 30.98
CA MET A 28 18.61 -0.39 29.72
C MET A 28 18.84 -1.91 29.71
N ASP A 29 20.00 -2.36 30.17
CA ASP A 29 20.34 -3.79 30.25
C ASP A 29 19.41 -4.52 31.21
N ALA A 30 19.09 -3.92 32.37
CA ALA A 30 18.14 -4.49 33.33
C ALA A 30 16.73 -4.67 32.72
N LEU A 31 16.25 -3.70 31.95
CA LEU A 31 14.94 -3.79 31.28
C LEU A 31 14.93 -4.81 30.14
N ILE A 32 16.04 -4.93 29.39
CA ILE A 32 16.20 -5.99 28.38
C ILE A 32 16.11 -7.37 29.05
N GLN A 33 16.83 -7.55 30.17
CA GLN A 33 16.79 -8.82 30.91
C GLN A 33 15.40 -9.09 31.50
N LEU A 34 14.70 -8.07 31.98
CA LEU A 34 13.32 -8.20 32.44
C LEU A 34 12.40 -8.64 31.30
N GLY A 35 12.48 -7.99 30.13
CA GLY A 35 11.69 -8.38 28.96
C GLY A 35 11.92 -9.84 28.55
N LYS A 36 13.17 -10.30 28.54
CA LYS A 36 13.51 -11.70 28.29
C LYS A 36 12.88 -12.65 29.32
N LYS A 37 12.95 -12.31 30.62
CA LYS A 37 12.32 -13.10 31.70
C LYS A 37 10.79 -13.17 31.56
N LEU A 38 10.17 -12.14 30.99
CA LEU A 38 8.74 -12.10 30.70
C LEU A 38 8.37 -12.80 29.38
N GLY A 39 9.32 -13.42 28.68
CA GLY A 39 9.09 -14.07 27.38
C GLY A 39 8.80 -13.07 26.26
N LYS A 40 9.23 -11.81 26.40
CA LYS A 40 9.01 -10.74 25.42
C LYS A 40 10.24 -10.54 24.54
N GLN A 41 9.98 -10.21 23.28
CA GLN A 41 10.98 -9.67 22.37
C GLN A 41 11.12 -8.16 22.62
N THR A 42 12.31 -7.72 23.00
CA THR A 42 12.58 -6.31 23.29
C THR A 42 13.27 -5.62 22.11
N VAL A 43 12.83 -4.41 21.77
CA VAL A 43 13.52 -3.54 20.81
C VAL A 43 13.96 -2.25 21.51
N LEU A 44 15.13 -1.74 21.15
CA LEU A 44 15.64 -0.47 21.68
C LEU A 44 15.17 0.68 20.80
N VAL A 45 14.66 1.73 21.42
CA VAL A 45 14.14 2.91 20.72
C VAL A 45 14.56 4.18 21.44
N LYS A 46 14.85 5.22 20.68
CA LYS A 46 15.06 6.57 21.21
C LYS A 46 13.73 7.18 21.66
N ASP A 47 13.76 8.04 22.67
CA ASP A 47 12.59 8.80 23.10
C ASP A 47 12.18 9.84 22.04
N THR A 48 11.34 9.42 21.09
CA THR A 48 10.75 10.25 20.04
C THR A 48 9.23 10.05 20.01
N PRO A 49 8.43 11.06 19.57
CA PRO A 49 6.98 10.97 19.56
C PRO A 49 6.46 9.71 18.85
N GLY A 50 5.71 8.88 19.57
CA GLY A 50 5.14 7.64 19.04
C GLY A 50 6.12 6.47 18.88
N PHE A 51 7.37 6.58 19.35
CA PHE A 51 8.39 5.52 19.29
C PHE A 51 8.54 4.94 17.87
N ILE A 52 8.51 3.60 17.69
CA ILE A 52 8.52 2.98 16.36
C ILE A 52 7.08 2.70 15.93
N VAL A 53 6.37 1.84 16.67
CA VAL A 53 5.12 1.24 16.17
C VAL A 53 4.01 2.26 16.00
N ASN A 54 3.76 3.11 17.00
CA ASN A 54 2.65 4.08 16.91
C ASN A 54 2.90 5.12 15.82
N ARG A 55 4.17 5.55 15.66
CA ARG A 55 4.63 6.48 14.65
C ARG A 55 4.45 5.91 13.23
N ILE A 56 5.03 4.74 12.96
CA ILE A 56 5.03 4.14 11.61
C ILE A 56 3.65 3.61 11.22
N ALA A 57 2.77 3.29 12.18
CA ALA A 57 1.40 2.93 11.86
C ALA A 57 0.52 4.12 11.42
N ARG A 58 0.94 5.39 11.62
CA ARG A 58 0.08 6.54 11.30
C ARG A 58 -0.34 6.61 9.82
N PRO A 59 0.54 6.43 8.82
CA PRO A 59 0.14 6.45 7.41
C PRO A 59 -0.84 5.34 7.03
N PHE A 60 -0.83 4.20 7.72
CA PHE A 60 -1.78 3.11 7.46
C PHE A 60 -3.24 3.58 7.59
N TYR A 61 -3.53 4.34 8.65
CA TYR A 61 -4.85 4.91 8.89
C TYR A 61 -5.05 6.20 8.09
N GLY A 62 -4.03 7.07 8.08
CA GLY A 62 -4.11 8.40 7.47
C GLY A 62 -4.42 8.34 5.98
N GLU A 63 -3.70 7.50 5.23
CA GLU A 63 -3.91 7.37 3.78
C GLU A 63 -5.23 6.67 3.46
N ALA A 64 -5.63 5.64 4.21
CA ALA A 64 -6.93 4.99 4.04
C ALA A 64 -8.09 5.98 4.23
N LEU A 65 -8.04 6.82 5.27
CA LEU A 65 -9.03 7.86 5.51
C LEU A 65 -9.07 8.91 4.41
N ARG A 66 -7.92 9.23 3.80
CA ARG A 66 -7.86 10.18 2.68
C ARG A 66 -8.44 9.59 1.41
N ILE A 67 -8.04 8.37 1.03
CA ILE A 67 -8.59 7.67 -0.13
C ILE A 67 -10.13 7.58 -0.05
N MET A 68 -10.65 7.20 1.12
CA MET A 68 -12.10 7.17 1.35
C MET A 68 -12.73 8.57 1.34
N GLY A 69 -12.08 9.56 1.96
CA GLY A 69 -12.58 10.94 2.03
C GLY A 69 -12.58 11.67 0.69
N GLU A 70 -11.66 11.31 -0.20
CA GLU A 70 -11.57 11.76 -1.60
C GLU A 70 -12.56 11.00 -2.50
N GLY A 71 -13.31 10.04 -1.94
CA GLY A 71 -14.37 9.31 -2.65
C GLY A 71 -13.86 8.24 -3.60
N ALA A 72 -12.59 7.84 -3.51
CA ALA A 72 -12.01 6.89 -4.46
C ALA A 72 -12.47 5.45 -4.22
N ALA A 73 -12.60 5.05 -2.96
CA ALA A 73 -13.03 3.72 -2.58
C ALA A 73 -13.78 3.72 -1.24
N SER A 74 -14.71 2.78 -1.07
CA SER A 74 -15.33 2.52 0.22
C SER A 74 -14.34 1.95 1.24
N HIS A 75 -14.67 2.04 2.53
CA HIS A 75 -13.85 1.46 3.59
C HIS A 75 -13.73 -0.06 3.44
N GLU A 76 -14.79 -0.75 3.00
CA GLU A 76 -14.78 -2.19 2.74
C GLU A 76 -13.85 -2.57 1.58
N GLN A 77 -13.86 -1.79 0.49
CA GLN A 77 -12.93 -1.99 -0.63
C GLN A 77 -11.48 -1.80 -0.19
N ILE A 78 -11.18 -0.72 0.54
CA ILE A 78 -9.81 -0.45 1.02
C ILE A 78 -9.35 -1.56 1.95
N ASP A 79 -10.17 -2.00 2.89
CA ASP A 79 -9.84 -3.09 3.80
C ASP A 79 -9.62 -4.41 3.04
N ARG A 80 -10.45 -4.73 2.04
CA ARG A 80 -10.26 -5.91 1.18
C ARG A 80 -8.94 -5.83 0.41
N ILE A 81 -8.67 -4.72 -0.26
CA ILE A 81 -7.46 -4.50 -1.06
C ILE A 81 -6.20 -4.66 -0.20
N VAL A 82 -6.16 -4.01 0.97
CA VAL A 82 -5.00 -4.06 1.86
C VAL A 82 -4.77 -5.47 2.44
N ARG A 83 -5.85 -6.20 2.78
CA ARG A 83 -5.73 -7.59 3.27
C ARG A 83 -5.25 -8.54 2.18
N MET A 84 -5.87 -8.51 1.01
CA MET A 84 -5.62 -9.47 -0.07
C MET A 84 -4.38 -9.13 -0.90
N GLY A 85 -4.03 -7.85 -0.99
CA GLY A 85 -2.92 -7.39 -1.81
C GLY A 85 -1.61 -7.23 -1.06
N ALA A 86 -1.66 -6.71 0.17
CA ALA A 86 -0.47 -6.54 1.02
C ALA A 86 -0.34 -7.59 2.14
N GLY A 87 -1.33 -8.47 2.32
CA GLY A 87 -1.27 -9.57 3.29
C GLY A 87 -1.55 -9.17 4.73
N PHE A 88 -2.08 -7.96 4.97
CA PHE A 88 -2.45 -7.56 6.34
C PHE A 88 -3.56 -8.46 6.87
N ARG A 89 -3.48 -8.79 8.17
CA ARG A 89 -4.52 -9.59 8.82
C ARG A 89 -5.88 -8.87 8.88
N MET A 90 -5.85 -7.55 9.00
CA MET A 90 -7.01 -6.69 9.18
C MET A 90 -6.78 -5.41 8.40
N GLY A 91 -7.83 -4.90 7.74
CA GLY A 91 -7.74 -3.63 7.03
C GLY A 91 -7.66 -2.44 8.00
N PRO A 92 -7.26 -1.25 7.52
CA PRO A 92 -7.17 -0.05 8.35
C PRO A 92 -8.47 0.32 9.07
N PHE A 93 -9.64 0.14 8.45
CA PHE A 93 -10.92 0.53 9.06
C PHE A 93 -11.40 -0.47 10.11
N GLU A 94 -11.35 -1.76 9.80
CA GLU A 94 -11.57 -2.85 10.76
C GLU A 94 -10.65 -2.71 11.98
N LEU A 95 -9.38 -2.33 11.77
CA LEU A 95 -8.41 -2.16 12.84
C LEU A 95 -8.70 -0.93 13.70
N MET A 96 -9.11 0.20 13.09
CA MET A 96 -9.57 1.36 13.85
C MET A 96 -10.80 1.03 14.71
N ASP A 97 -11.76 0.28 14.17
CA ASP A 97 -12.95 -0.13 14.92
C ASP A 97 -12.64 -1.11 16.06
N LEU A 98 -11.60 -1.95 15.89
CA LEU A 98 -11.12 -2.86 16.93
C LEU A 98 -10.39 -2.11 18.05
N ILE A 99 -9.48 -1.20 17.70
CA ILE A 99 -8.72 -0.38 18.67
C ILE A 99 -9.65 0.56 19.44
N GLY A 100 -10.64 1.11 18.73
CA GLY A 100 -11.43 2.24 19.17
C GLY A 100 -11.03 3.49 18.39
N ILE A 101 -11.96 4.06 17.63
CA ILE A 101 -11.67 5.23 16.77
C ILE A 101 -11.24 6.44 17.60
N ASP A 102 -11.82 6.63 18.79
CA ASP A 102 -11.42 7.66 19.76
C ASP A 102 -9.98 7.50 20.24
N ILE A 103 -9.57 6.26 20.53
CA ILE A 103 -8.20 5.94 20.96
C ILE A 103 -7.22 6.17 19.80
N ASN A 104 -7.55 5.68 18.61
CA ASN A 104 -6.72 5.88 17.42
C ASN A 104 -6.57 7.37 17.09
N PHE A 105 -7.67 8.13 17.13
CA PHE A 105 -7.70 9.57 16.87
C PHE A 105 -6.90 10.37 17.92
N ALA A 106 -7.05 10.04 19.21
CA ALA A 106 -6.28 10.66 20.28
C ALA A 106 -4.77 10.41 20.12
N ALA A 107 -4.36 9.19 19.74
CA ALA A 107 -2.97 8.88 19.46
C ALA A 107 -2.43 9.68 18.25
N THR A 108 -3.21 9.82 17.18
CA THR A 108 -2.84 10.66 16.02
C THR A 108 -2.67 12.13 16.43
N LYS A 109 -3.61 12.69 17.19
CA LYS A 109 -3.53 14.07 17.71
C LYS A 109 -2.28 14.29 18.56
N SER A 110 -2.01 13.35 19.47
CA SER A 110 -0.85 13.43 20.35
C SER A 110 0.47 13.46 19.57
N ILE A 111 0.64 12.59 18.57
CA ILE A 111 1.84 12.60 17.70
C ILE A 111 1.90 13.91 16.91
N TYR A 112 0.78 14.38 16.35
CA TYR A 112 0.72 15.62 15.59
C TYR A 112 1.16 16.84 16.44
N GLU A 113 0.66 16.95 17.67
CA GLU A 113 1.02 18.03 18.59
C GLU A 113 2.49 17.96 19.03
N GLN A 114 2.97 16.75 19.40
CA GLN A 114 4.35 16.53 19.84
C GLN A 114 5.39 16.74 18.73
N THR A 115 4.97 16.68 17.48
CA THR A 115 5.83 16.93 16.30
C THR A 115 5.66 18.34 15.75
N PHE A 116 5.08 19.25 16.55
CA PHE A 116 4.84 20.64 16.17
C PHE A 116 4.03 20.76 14.87
N GLN A 117 2.97 19.97 14.79
CA GLN A 117 1.98 19.99 13.70
C GLN A 117 2.54 19.56 12.35
N GLU A 118 3.51 18.64 12.37
CA GLU A 118 4.08 18.01 11.18
C GLU A 118 2.96 17.48 10.24
N PRO A 119 2.86 18.01 9.00
CA PRO A 119 1.76 17.70 8.07
C PRO A 119 1.46 16.22 7.85
N ARG A 120 2.47 15.35 7.85
CA ARG A 120 2.26 13.89 7.66
C ARG A 120 1.40 13.23 8.74
N TYR A 121 1.31 13.82 9.94
CA TYR A 121 0.49 13.29 11.04
C TYR A 121 -0.83 14.03 11.24
N ARG A 122 -1.19 14.96 10.33
CA ARG A 122 -2.42 15.76 10.47
C ARG A 122 -3.66 14.86 10.64
N PRO A 123 -4.43 14.99 11.75
CA PRO A 123 -5.62 14.18 12.01
C PRO A 123 -6.73 14.35 10.94
N SER A 124 -7.54 13.32 10.75
CA SER A 124 -8.67 13.35 9.80
C SER A 124 -9.94 13.92 10.43
N HIS A 125 -10.66 14.75 9.66
CA HIS A 125 -11.97 15.25 10.05
C HIS A 125 -13.03 14.14 10.13
N ILE A 126 -12.88 13.06 9.34
CA ILE A 126 -13.77 11.90 9.36
C ILE A 126 -13.73 11.24 10.74
N GLN A 127 -12.54 10.96 11.25
CA GLN A 127 -12.38 10.43 12.60
C GLN A 127 -12.93 11.40 13.67
N ALA A 128 -12.69 12.70 13.53
CA ALA A 128 -13.22 13.70 14.46
C ALA A 128 -14.75 13.66 14.53
N GLN A 129 -15.43 13.59 13.38
CA GLN A 129 -16.88 13.48 13.29
C GLN A 129 -17.39 12.19 13.94
N MET A 130 -16.73 11.06 13.71
CA MET A 130 -17.11 9.79 14.32
C MET A 130 -16.97 9.80 15.84
N VAL A 131 -15.91 10.44 16.35
CA VAL A 131 -15.71 10.62 17.79
C VAL A 131 -16.82 11.48 18.39
N HIS A 132 -17.20 12.58 17.74
CA HIS A 132 -18.34 13.41 18.20
C HIS A 132 -19.67 12.66 18.21
N GLN A 133 -19.84 11.68 17.32
CA GLN A 133 -21.02 10.83 17.25
C GLN A 133 -20.97 9.61 18.19
N MET A 134 -19.93 9.49 19.02
CA MET A 134 -19.67 8.31 19.86
C MET A 134 -19.62 6.99 19.07
N ALA A 135 -19.28 7.07 17.78
CA ALA A 135 -19.08 5.92 16.90
C ALA A 135 -17.64 5.42 17.06
N PHE A 136 -17.37 4.74 18.17
CA PHE A 136 -16.03 4.31 18.57
C PHE A 136 -15.64 2.93 18.06
N GLY A 137 -16.39 2.34 17.14
CA GLY A 137 -16.15 0.97 16.67
C GLY A 137 -16.80 -0.06 17.57
N ARG A 138 -16.14 -1.23 17.70
CA ARG A 138 -16.69 -2.43 18.35
C ARG A 138 -17.21 -2.16 19.76
N LYS A 139 -16.45 -1.41 20.56
CA LYS A 139 -16.83 -1.10 21.96
C LYS A 139 -18.11 -0.27 22.11
N SER A 140 -18.57 0.38 21.04
CA SER A 140 -19.81 1.17 21.02
C SER A 140 -20.94 0.53 20.20
N GLY A 141 -20.66 -0.58 19.51
CA GLY A 141 -21.58 -1.21 18.55
C GLY A 141 -21.59 -0.56 17.15
N ARG A 142 -20.83 0.51 16.95
CA ARG A 142 -20.78 1.25 15.68
C ARG A 142 -19.46 2.00 15.49
N GLY A 143 -18.83 1.82 14.33
CA GLY A 143 -17.74 2.64 13.84
C GLY A 143 -17.89 2.83 12.33
N PHE A 144 -16.87 2.46 11.58
CA PHE A 144 -16.99 2.29 10.12
C PHE A 144 -17.96 1.15 9.80
N TYR A 145 -17.89 0.08 10.59
CA TYR A 145 -18.80 -1.04 10.53
C TYR A 145 -19.88 -0.97 11.63
N ARG A 146 -20.93 -1.77 11.47
CA ARG A 146 -21.97 -2.01 12.48
C ARG A 146 -21.71 -3.32 13.21
N TYR A 147 -21.84 -3.31 14.53
CA TYR A 147 -21.64 -4.48 15.38
C TYR A 147 -22.88 -4.69 16.25
N ASP A 148 -23.56 -5.82 16.05
CA ASP A 148 -24.70 -6.21 16.88
C ASP A 148 -24.20 -6.52 18.30
N ARG A 149 -24.78 -5.88 19.32
CA ARG A 149 -24.36 -6.06 20.73
C ARG A 149 -24.55 -7.49 21.25
N ASP A 150 -25.43 -8.27 20.62
CA ASP A 150 -25.76 -9.64 21.01
C ASP A 150 -25.04 -10.72 20.18
N SER A 151 -24.21 -10.34 19.20
CA SER A 151 -23.40 -11.31 18.48
C SER A 151 -22.07 -11.53 19.21
N GLU A 152 -22.10 -12.30 20.31
CA GLU A 152 -20.90 -12.89 20.93
C GLU A 152 -20.20 -13.93 20.03
N ILE A 153 -20.69 -14.10 18.80
CA ILE A 153 -20.00 -14.80 17.72
C ILE A 153 -20.01 -13.83 16.55
N GLY A 154 -18.87 -13.19 16.30
CA GLY A 154 -18.70 -12.20 15.24
C GLY A 154 -19.20 -12.77 13.92
N ARG A 155 -20.35 -12.25 13.46
CA ARG A 155 -20.72 -12.36 12.05
C ARG A 155 -19.63 -11.62 11.30
N ARG A 156 -18.67 -12.36 10.75
CA ARG A 156 -17.91 -11.91 9.59
C ARG A 156 -18.94 -11.30 8.65
N ALA A 157 -18.78 -10.02 8.31
CA ALA A 157 -19.45 -9.48 7.12
C ALA A 157 -19.27 -10.55 6.04
N LYS A 158 -20.38 -10.99 5.44
CA LYS A 158 -20.43 -12.11 4.50
C LYS A 158 -19.15 -12.08 3.67
N ASP A 159 -18.28 -13.10 3.85
CA ASP A 159 -17.19 -13.40 2.93
C ASP A 159 -17.86 -13.61 1.57
N VAL A 160 -18.02 -12.54 0.80
CA VAL A 160 -18.22 -12.63 -0.64
C VAL A 160 -16.83 -12.70 -1.25
N SER A 161 -16.17 -13.81 -0.99
CA SER A 161 -15.13 -14.37 -1.83
C SER A 161 -15.17 -15.89 -1.64
N GLN A 162 -16.20 -16.51 -2.22
CA GLN A 162 -15.89 -17.76 -2.89
C GLN A 162 -14.87 -17.36 -3.95
N LEU A 163 -13.59 -17.66 -3.69
CA LEU A 163 -12.56 -17.65 -4.72
C LEU A 163 -13.22 -18.27 -5.95
N PRO A 164 -13.27 -17.57 -7.11
CA PRO A 164 -13.74 -18.22 -8.31
C PRO A 164 -12.98 -19.53 -8.42
N ASN A 165 -13.73 -20.61 -8.58
CA ASN A 165 -13.18 -21.94 -8.73
C ASN A 165 -12.05 -21.81 -9.75
N ARG A 166 -10.86 -22.33 -9.44
CA ARG A 166 -9.67 -22.31 -10.31
C ARG A 166 -9.97 -23.13 -11.57
N ASN A 167 -10.86 -22.64 -12.40
CA ASN A 167 -11.19 -23.22 -13.68
C ASN A 167 -9.97 -22.90 -14.55
N GLN A 168 -9.26 -23.94 -14.95
CA GLN A 168 -8.36 -23.81 -16.07
C GLN A 168 -9.17 -23.23 -17.23
N PRO A 169 -8.75 -22.13 -17.87
CA PRO A 169 -9.47 -21.60 -19.02
C PRO A 169 -9.66 -22.72 -20.07
N GLU A 170 -10.72 -22.74 -20.85
CA GLU A 170 -10.82 -23.58 -22.04
C GLU A 170 -10.63 -22.67 -23.26
N GLY A 171 -9.62 -22.92 -24.09
CA GLY A 171 -9.31 -22.07 -25.26
C GLY A 171 -7.82 -21.96 -25.61
N GLU A 172 -7.53 -21.45 -26.81
CA GLU A 172 -6.17 -21.17 -27.32
C GLU A 172 -5.47 -20.06 -26.52
N ALA A 173 -4.13 -20.08 -26.51
CA ALA A 173 -3.28 -19.08 -25.84
C ALA A 173 -3.46 -17.68 -26.46
N ALA A 174 -4.02 -16.73 -25.71
CA ALA A 174 -4.11 -15.34 -26.14
C ALA A 174 -2.73 -14.66 -26.08
N ARG A 175 -2.41 -13.87 -27.11
CA ARG A 175 -1.15 -13.08 -27.15
C ARG A 175 -1.36 -11.75 -26.43
N VAL A 176 -0.35 -11.29 -25.71
CA VAL A 176 -0.34 -9.96 -25.08
C VAL A 176 0.93 -9.23 -25.46
N ILE A 177 0.84 -7.92 -25.69
CA ILE A 177 2.02 -7.08 -25.89
C ILE A 177 2.36 -6.40 -24.59
N VAL A 178 3.62 -6.49 -24.15
CA VAL A 178 4.08 -5.85 -22.92
C VAL A 178 5.25 -4.92 -23.22
N CYS A 179 5.02 -3.63 -23.04
CA CYS A 179 6.07 -2.62 -22.98
C CYS A 179 6.63 -2.61 -21.55
N GLN A 180 7.75 -3.31 -21.37
CA GLN A 180 8.36 -3.51 -20.06
C GLN A 180 9.03 -2.23 -19.56
N GLY A 181 8.77 -1.89 -18.30
CA GLY A 181 9.62 -1.04 -17.48
C GLY A 181 9.84 -1.65 -16.10
N THR A 182 10.27 -0.85 -15.12
CA THR A 182 10.58 -1.39 -13.79
C THR A 182 9.36 -1.64 -12.90
N TRP A 183 8.16 -1.24 -13.34
CA TRP A 183 6.92 -1.54 -12.62
C TRP A 183 6.43 -2.96 -12.90
N ALA A 184 5.68 -3.51 -11.94
CA ALA A 184 5.05 -4.83 -12.03
C ALA A 184 5.92 -6.00 -12.56
N PRO A 185 7.18 -6.20 -12.11
CA PRO A 185 8.00 -7.32 -12.57
C PRO A 185 7.37 -8.67 -12.23
N GLU A 186 6.58 -8.75 -11.15
CA GLU A 186 5.84 -9.95 -10.79
C GLU A 186 4.68 -10.25 -11.76
N LEU A 187 4.13 -9.25 -12.45
CA LEU A 187 3.12 -9.47 -13.50
C LEU A 187 3.73 -10.30 -14.65
N MET A 188 5.01 -10.08 -14.98
CA MET A 188 5.71 -10.92 -15.95
C MET A 188 5.80 -12.37 -15.49
N ASN A 189 6.05 -12.60 -14.19
CA ASN A 189 6.06 -13.95 -13.63
C ASN A 189 4.67 -14.58 -13.67
N LEU A 190 3.60 -13.82 -13.42
CA LEU A 190 2.23 -14.29 -13.55
C LEU A 190 1.91 -14.65 -15.01
N LEU A 191 2.32 -13.82 -15.97
CA LEU A 191 2.16 -14.06 -17.40
C LEU A 191 2.87 -15.33 -17.85
N VAL A 192 4.13 -15.54 -17.46
CA VAL A 192 4.91 -16.76 -17.78
C VAL A 192 4.24 -18.03 -17.24
N ASN A 193 3.63 -17.94 -16.06
CA ASN A 193 2.91 -19.06 -15.44
C ASN A 193 1.45 -19.18 -15.89
N SER A 194 1.02 -18.32 -16.82
CA SER A 194 -0.32 -18.32 -17.40
C SER A 194 -0.32 -18.88 -18.82
N ARG A 195 -1.47 -18.77 -19.50
CA ARG A 195 -1.60 -19.11 -20.91
C ARG A 195 -1.27 -17.97 -21.87
N TYR A 196 -0.92 -16.79 -21.36
CA TYR A 196 -0.62 -15.63 -22.18
C TYR A 196 0.80 -15.71 -22.74
N GLN A 197 0.96 -15.38 -24.02
CA GLN A 197 2.27 -15.22 -24.65
C GLN A 197 2.63 -13.73 -24.71
N ALA A 198 3.56 -13.29 -23.87
CA ALA A 198 4.07 -11.93 -23.86
C ALA A 198 5.02 -11.70 -25.04
N ALA A 199 4.82 -10.63 -25.80
CA ALA A 199 5.69 -10.19 -26.88
C ALA A 199 6.02 -8.69 -26.76
N ALA A 200 7.18 -8.30 -27.29
CA ALA A 200 7.53 -6.89 -27.48
C ALA A 200 6.89 -6.34 -28.77
N VAL A 201 6.68 -5.02 -28.81
CA VAL A 201 6.12 -4.30 -29.97
C VAL A 201 6.96 -4.53 -31.24
N GLU A 202 8.29 -4.58 -31.10
CA GLU A 202 9.25 -4.73 -32.19
C GLU A 202 9.13 -6.04 -32.99
N ASN A 203 8.43 -7.06 -32.46
CA ASN A 203 8.30 -8.37 -33.10
C ASN A 203 7.24 -8.41 -34.23
N GLY A 204 6.69 -7.26 -34.66
CA GLY A 204 5.71 -7.17 -35.75
C GLY A 204 4.35 -7.79 -35.42
N ILE A 205 4.07 -8.01 -34.13
CA ILE A 205 2.80 -8.56 -33.65
C ILE A 205 1.85 -7.38 -33.45
N HIS A 206 0.96 -7.15 -34.42
CA HIS A 206 -0.05 -6.08 -34.36
C HIS A 206 -1.46 -6.62 -34.06
N GLN A 207 -1.56 -7.87 -33.60
CA GLN A 207 -2.84 -8.53 -33.32
C GLN A 207 -2.78 -9.19 -31.95
N ALA A 208 -2.87 -8.36 -30.91
CA ALA A 208 -3.03 -8.80 -29.53
C ALA A 208 -4.28 -8.14 -28.93
N PRO A 209 -5.17 -8.87 -28.23
CA PRO A 209 -6.33 -8.29 -27.55
C PRO A 209 -5.96 -7.34 -26.41
N VAL A 210 -4.75 -7.46 -25.84
CA VAL A 210 -4.29 -6.64 -24.71
C VAL A 210 -2.88 -6.11 -24.95
N GLY A 211 -2.72 -4.80 -24.77
CA GLY A 211 -1.43 -4.11 -24.65
C GLY A 211 -1.21 -3.65 -23.21
N ILE A 212 0.00 -3.82 -22.68
CA ILE A 212 0.32 -3.52 -21.27
C ILE A 212 1.56 -2.63 -21.21
N VAL A 213 1.48 -1.54 -20.44
CA VAL A 213 2.63 -0.69 -20.11
C VAL A 213 2.94 -0.78 -18.63
N THR A 214 4.13 -1.30 -18.31
CA THR A 214 4.66 -1.41 -16.94
C THR A 214 5.85 -0.47 -16.73
N ALA A 215 5.92 0.62 -17.48
CA ALA A 215 6.93 1.66 -17.34
C ALA A 215 6.50 2.74 -16.35
N SER A 216 7.48 3.31 -15.66
CA SER A 216 7.30 4.53 -14.86
C SER A 216 7.25 5.78 -15.75
N LYS A 217 6.78 6.90 -15.19
CA LYS A 217 6.81 8.18 -15.91
C LYS A 217 8.22 8.59 -16.36
N SER A 218 9.25 8.28 -15.55
CA SER A 218 10.65 8.54 -15.88
C SER A 218 11.27 7.57 -16.88
N GLU A 219 10.57 6.48 -17.22
CA GLU A 219 11.03 5.42 -18.14
C GLU A 219 10.45 5.58 -19.55
N GLY A 220 9.82 6.71 -19.86
CA GLY A 220 9.22 6.96 -21.17
C GLY A 220 7.85 6.31 -21.35
N MET A 221 7.09 6.15 -20.25
CA MET A 221 5.73 5.59 -20.30
C MET A 221 4.84 6.27 -21.33
N LYS A 222 4.95 7.61 -21.46
CA LYS A 222 4.16 8.40 -22.42
C LYS A 222 4.39 7.95 -23.85
N GLU A 223 5.65 7.78 -24.24
CA GLU A 223 6.01 7.33 -25.58
C GLU A 223 5.55 5.88 -25.82
N LEU A 224 5.75 5.01 -24.82
CA LEU A 224 5.37 3.60 -24.90
C LEU A 224 3.86 3.38 -25.05
N ILE A 225 3.04 4.11 -24.28
CA ILE A 225 1.58 3.96 -24.36
C ILE A 225 1.02 4.57 -25.65
N ALA A 226 1.58 5.70 -26.12
CA ALA A 226 1.19 6.31 -27.39
C ALA A 226 1.56 5.41 -28.59
N GLU A 227 2.71 4.72 -28.53
CA GLU A 227 3.08 3.74 -29.53
C GLU A 227 2.09 2.57 -29.55
N LEU A 228 1.77 1.98 -28.38
CA LEU A 228 0.76 0.92 -28.28
C LEU A 228 -0.60 1.37 -28.80
N ASP A 229 -0.97 2.62 -28.52
CA ASP A 229 -2.23 3.17 -28.98
C ASP A 229 -2.31 3.21 -30.51
N LEU A 230 -1.20 3.59 -31.16
CA LEU A 230 -1.12 3.65 -32.62
C LEU A 230 -1.06 2.27 -33.29
N VAL A 231 -0.30 1.32 -32.72
CA VAL A 231 0.03 0.05 -33.42
C VAL A 231 -0.97 -1.07 -33.14
N LEU A 232 -1.70 -1.02 -32.03
CA LEU A 232 -2.69 -2.05 -31.68
C LEU A 232 -4.05 -1.75 -32.32
N PRO A 233 -4.84 -2.78 -32.66
CA PRO A 233 -6.21 -2.60 -33.12
C PRO A 233 -7.02 -1.81 -32.08
N THR A 234 -7.95 -0.96 -32.55
CA THR A 234 -8.79 -0.14 -31.66
C THR A 234 -9.67 -0.95 -30.70
N LYS A 235 -9.94 -2.23 -31.04
CA LYS A 235 -10.64 -3.17 -30.15
C LYS A 235 -9.78 -3.73 -29.02
N SER A 236 -8.47 -3.52 -29.05
CA SER A 236 -7.55 -4.03 -28.04
C SER A 236 -7.54 -3.13 -26.82
N VAL A 237 -7.61 -3.71 -25.63
CA VAL A 237 -7.50 -2.96 -24.38
C VAL A 237 -6.06 -2.54 -24.12
N LEU A 238 -5.90 -1.33 -23.60
CA LEU A 238 -4.64 -0.81 -23.09
C LEU A 238 -4.67 -0.81 -21.55
N LEU A 239 -3.76 -1.58 -20.95
CA LEU A 239 -3.55 -1.63 -19.50
C LEU A 239 -2.31 -0.81 -19.14
N ALA A 240 -2.47 0.16 -18.26
CA ALA A 240 -1.37 1.03 -17.84
C ALA A 240 -1.22 1.05 -16.31
N GLN A 241 0.01 0.88 -15.82
CA GLN A 241 0.26 1.02 -14.38
C GLN A 241 0.03 2.48 -13.94
N CYS A 242 -0.59 2.68 -12.78
CA CYS A 242 -0.99 4.00 -12.24
C CYS A 242 -0.45 4.25 -10.81
N GLY A 243 0.71 3.69 -10.50
CA GLY A 243 1.39 3.87 -9.22
C GLY A 243 2.07 5.24 -9.09
N ASP A 244 2.70 5.74 -10.15
CA ASP A 244 3.37 7.05 -10.21
C ASP A 244 2.79 8.00 -11.28
N THR A 245 1.57 7.73 -11.74
CA THR A 245 0.78 8.58 -12.65
C THR A 245 -0.71 8.26 -12.47
N THR A 246 -1.59 9.18 -12.87
CA THR A 246 -3.05 8.94 -12.86
C THR A 246 -3.53 8.44 -14.21
N LEU A 247 -4.66 7.71 -14.23
CA LEU A 247 -5.26 7.26 -15.49
C LEU A 247 -5.68 8.45 -16.36
N SER A 248 -6.19 9.50 -15.72
CA SER A 248 -6.57 10.76 -16.37
C SER A 248 -5.38 11.45 -17.05
N GLU A 249 -4.18 11.39 -16.46
CA GLU A 249 -2.97 11.92 -17.10
C GLU A 249 -2.59 11.09 -18.33
N ILE A 250 -2.63 9.76 -18.22
CA ILE A 250 -2.30 8.83 -19.32
C ILE A 250 -3.27 9.01 -20.50
N ALA A 251 -4.57 9.18 -20.23
CA ALA A 251 -5.58 9.38 -21.26
C ALA A 251 -5.32 10.62 -22.11
N GLY A 252 -4.64 11.64 -21.57
CA GLY A 252 -4.22 12.83 -22.31
C GLY A 252 -3.04 12.60 -23.27
N TRP A 253 -2.47 11.40 -23.32
CA TRP A 253 -1.32 11.06 -24.16
C TRP A 253 -1.67 10.21 -25.39
N ILE A 254 -2.93 9.76 -25.51
CA ILE A 254 -3.38 8.80 -26.51
C ILE A 254 -4.61 9.31 -27.26
N ASP A 255 -4.88 8.76 -28.44
CA ASP A 255 -6.00 9.14 -29.31
C ASP A 255 -7.29 8.35 -28.98
N HIS A 256 -7.15 7.14 -28.41
CA HIS A 256 -8.27 6.25 -28.07
C HIS A 256 -8.37 5.96 -26.56
N PRO A 257 -8.80 6.93 -25.72
CA PRO A 257 -8.91 6.72 -24.27
C PRO A 257 -10.06 5.78 -23.86
N GLU A 258 -11.02 5.49 -24.75
CA GLU A 258 -12.16 4.62 -24.48
C GLU A 258 -11.79 3.14 -24.21
N ARG A 259 -10.58 2.74 -24.55
CA ARG A 259 -10.05 1.38 -24.34
C ARG A 259 -8.97 1.30 -23.26
N LEU A 260 -8.74 2.39 -22.54
CA LEU A 260 -7.70 2.52 -21.52
C LEU A 260 -8.24 2.14 -20.13
N VAL A 261 -7.51 1.27 -19.43
CA VAL A 261 -7.76 0.86 -18.05
C VAL A 261 -6.47 0.97 -17.24
N GLY A 262 -6.57 1.53 -16.04
CA GLY A 262 -5.45 1.67 -15.12
C GLY A 262 -5.38 0.53 -14.12
N PHE A 263 -4.17 0.14 -13.68
CA PHE A 263 -3.97 -0.78 -12.55
C PHE A 263 -2.85 -0.30 -11.62
N ASP A 264 -2.84 -0.71 -10.36
CA ASP A 264 -1.89 -0.17 -9.36
C ASP A 264 -0.41 -0.51 -9.56
N GLY A 265 -0.12 -1.54 -10.36
CA GLY A 265 1.25 -1.93 -10.71
C GLY A 265 2.09 -2.48 -9.56
N LEU A 266 1.52 -2.66 -8.36
CA LEU A 266 2.24 -3.13 -7.18
C LEU A 266 1.76 -4.51 -6.74
N PHE A 267 2.50 -5.54 -7.14
CA PHE A 267 2.23 -6.93 -6.79
C PHE A 267 3.16 -7.40 -5.66
N LEU A 268 2.71 -7.27 -4.41
CA LEU A 268 3.45 -7.78 -3.27
C LEU A 268 3.40 -9.31 -3.19
N GLU A 269 4.27 -9.89 -2.37
CA GLU A 269 4.36 -11.34 -2.20
C GLU A 269 3.02 -11.93 -1.74
N ASN A 270 2.53 -12.93 -2.48
CA ASN A 270 1.20 -13.55 -2.29
C ASN A 270 0.02 -12.59 -2.50
N SER A 271 0.17 -11.50 -3.25
CA SER A 271 -0.97 -10.67 -3.66
C SER A 271 -2.01 -11.51 -4.40
N GLN A 272 -3.27 -11.40 -3.99
CA GLN A 272 -4.41 -12.11 -4.56
C GLN A 272 -5.39 -11.16 -5.27
N ILE A 273 -5.07 -9.87 -5.29
CA ILE A 273 -5.95 -8.83 -5.81
C ILE A 273 -5.15 -7.80 -6.60
N VAL A 274 -5.79 -7.20 -7.59
CA VAL A 274 -5.29 -6.02 -8.31
C VAL A 274 -6.32 -4.90 -8.23
N THR A 275 -5.85 -3.69 -7.94
CA THR A 275 -6.69 -2.49 -8.01
C THR A 275 -6.76 -2.02 -9.45
N LEU A 276 -7.98 -1.81 -9.97
CA LEU A 276 -8.25 -1.29 -11.30
C LEU A 276 -8.96 0.06 -11.22
N THR A 277 -8.76 0.90 -12.22
CA THR A 277 -9.42 2.21 -12.35
C THR A 277 -9.82 2.48 -13.80
N THR A 278 -10.85 3.30 -13.98
CA THR A 278 -11.41 3.71 -15.27
C THR A 278 -11.66 5.21 -15.29
N LEU A 279 -11.94 5.73 -16.49
CA LEU A 279 -12.51 7.06 -16.70
C LEU A 279 -13.95 6.92 -17.18
N ASP A 280 -14.71 8.02 -17.15
CA ASP A 280 -16.08 8.07 -17.71
C ASP A 280 -16.12 7.70 -19.19
N VAL A 281 -15.02 7.91 -19.91
CA VAL A 281 -14.89 7.56 -21.33
C VAL A 281 -14.55 6.09 -21.57
N THR A 282 -14.10 5.36 -20.54
CA THR A 282 -13.70 3.95 -20.67
C THR A 282 -14.91 3.06 -20.94
N SER A 283 -14.88 2.37 -22.08
CA SER A 283 -15.93 1.45 -22.54
C SER A 283 -16.15 0.25 -21.61
N GLU A 284 -17.39 -0.25 -21.59
CA GLU A 284 -17.74 -1.46 -20.82
C GLU A 284 -16.99 -2.69 -21.33
N GLU A 285 -16.73 -2.76 -22.64
CA GLU A 285 -15.93 -3.82 -23.26
C GLU A 285 -14.49 -3.81 -22.72
N ALA A 286 -13.88 -2.64 -22.57
CA ALA A 286 -12.54 -2.53 -22.04
C ALA A 286 -12.46 -2.93 -20.56
N GLN A 287 -13.48 -2.57 -19.78
CA GLN A 287 -13.59 -3.00 -18.39
C GLN A 287 -13.73 -4.53 -18.28
N HIS A 288 -14.59 -5.13 -19.11
CA HIS A 288 -14.81 -6.57 -19.10
C HIS A 288 -13.57 -7.37 -19.51
N GLU A 289 -12.84 -6.91 -20.53
CA GLU A 289 -11.61 -7.57 -20.98
C GLU A 289 -10.48 -7.42 -19.94
N ALA A 290 -10.35 -6.25 -19.29
CA ALA A 290 -9.39 -6.06 -18.20
C ALA A 290 -9.71 -6.97 -17.00
N ASP A 291 -10.99 -7.07 -16.62
CA ASP A 291 -11.44 -7.94 -15.54
C ASP A 291 -11.13 -9.41 -15.85
N SER A 292 -11.49 -9.85 -17.05
CA SER A 292 -11.21 -11.21 -17.54
C SER A 292 -9.72 -11.51 -17.58
N PHE A 293 -8.90 -10.55 -18.03
CA PHE A 293 -7.45 -10.69 -18.09
C PHE A 293 -6.85 -10.98 -16.70
N PHE A 294 -7.14 -10.15 -15.70
CA PHE A 294 -6.58 -10.33 -14.36
C PHE A 294 -7.17 -11.55 -13.62
N ASN A 295 -8.46 -11.85 -13.80
CA ASN A 295 -9.06 -13.08 -13.26
C ASN A 295 -8.39 -14.34 -13.85
N ASN A 296 -8.05 -14.33 -15.14
CA ASN A 296 -7.31 -15.43 -15.79
C ASN A 296 -5.87 -15.57 -15.29
N LEU A 297 -5.28 -14.51 -14.73
CA LEU A 297 -4.01 -14.56 -13.99
C LEU A 297 -4.17 -15.05 -12.54
N GLY A 298 -5.40 -15.35 -12.10
CA GLY A 298 -5.71 -15.80 -10.75
C GLY A 298 -5.78 -14.68 -9.72
N LEU A 299 -5.94 -13.42 -10.16
CA LEU A 299 -6.10 -12.26 -9.30
C LEU A 299 -7.56 -11.83 -9.27
N GLU A 300 -8.09 -11.55 -8.08
CA GLU A 300 -9.34 -10.84 -7.97
C GLU A 300 -9.17 -9.37 -8.37
N THR A 301 -10.22 -8.75 -8.88
CA THR A 301 -10.20 -7.32 -9.23
C THR A 301 -10.90 -6.48 -8.16
N ALA A 302 -10.43 -5.24 -8.02
CA ALA A 302 -11.09 -4.21 -7.23
C ALA A 302 -11.11 -2.89 -8.01
N TRP A 303 -12.27 -2.54 -8.53
CA TRP A 303 -12.49 -1.27 -9.23
C TRP A 303 -12.66 -0.13 -8.23
N ILE A 304 -11.90 0.94 -8.41
CA ILE A 304 -11.96 2.19 -7.64
C ILE A 304 -11.94 3.39 -8.59
N ASN A 305 -12.25 4.59 -8.09
CA ASN A 305 -12.09 5.80 -8.91
C ASN A 305 -10.61 6.19 -9.04
N ASP A 306 -10.29 6.87 -10.15
CA ASP A 306 -8.94 7.35 -10.43
C ASP A 306 -8.46 8.34 -9.37
N ILE A 307 -7.30 8.05 -8.80
CA ILE A 307 -6.71 8.80 -7.70
C ILE A 307 -5.18 8.59 -7.70
N PRO A 308 -4.37 9.62 -7.44
CA PRO A 308 -2.91 9.48 -7.37
C PRO A 308 -2.46 8.36 -6.43
N GLY A 309 -1.71 7.40 -6.96
CA GLY A 309 -1.13 6.26 -6.23
C GLY A 309 -2.12 5.17 -5.81
N LEU A 310 -3.39 5.23 -6.24
CA LEU A 310 -4.46 4.27 -5.92
C LEU A 310 -4.47 3.89 -4.43
N VAL A 311 -4.62 2.60 -4.09
CA VAL A 311 -4.69 2.14 -2.68
C VAL A 311 -3.35 1.57 -2.20
N LEU A 312 -2.91 0.45 -2.78
CA LEU A 312 -1.72 -0.27 -2.28
C LEU A 312 -0.42 0.53 -2.43
N PRO A 313 -0.11 1.13 -3.60
CA PRO A 313 1.10 1.92 -3.76
C PRO A 313 1.13 3.08 -2.77
N ARG A 314 0.04 3.86 -2.67
CA ARG A 314 -0.08 5.00 -1.75
C ARG A 314 0.16 4.61 -0.31
N ILE A 315 -0.60 3.64 0.23
CA ILE A 315 -0.47 3.22 1.63
C ILE A 315 0.91 2.64 1.91
N THR A 316 1.37 1.69 1.08
CA THR A 316 2.63 0.97 1.33
C THR A 316 3.83 1.89 1.23
N CYS A 317 3.89 2.74 0.20
CA CYS A 317 5.00 3.67 0.02
C CYS A 317 5.06 4.71 1.13
N CYS A 318 3.92 5.20 1.64
CA CYS A 318 3.91 6.09 2.80
C CYS A 318 4.39 5.39 4.09
N LEU A 319 4.10 4.09 4.27
CA LEU A 319 4.66 3.30 5.38
C LEU A 319 6.17 3.13 5.26
N VAL A 320 6.68 2.82 4.06
CA VAL A 320 8.13 2.77 3.80
C VAL A 320 8.78 4.12 4.08
N ASN A 321 8.16 5.21 3.62
CA ASN A 321 8.65 6.57 3.81
C ASN A 321 8.78 6.93 5.29
N GLU A 322 7.77 6.59 6.09
CA GLU A 322 7.78 6.84 7.53
C GLU A 322 8.84 6.01 8.25
N GLY A 323 9.02 4.74 7.84
CA GLY A 323 10.14 3.92 8.31
C GLY A 323 11.50 4.54 7.97
N ALA A 324 11.64 5.12 6.78
CA ALA A 324 12.88 5.75 6.34
C ALA A 324 13.16 7.05 7.11
N PHE A 325 12.13 7.84 7.45
CA PHE A 325 12.26 8.98 8.37
C PHE A 325 12.70 8.51 9.76
N ALA A 326 12.03 7.51 10.34
CA ALA A 326 12.38 6.98 11.65
C ALA A 326 13.83 6.49 11.72
N ALA A 327 14.28 5.76 10.68
CA ALA A 327 15.67 5.32 10.57
C ALA A 327 16.65 6.49 10.40
N GLY A 328 16.34 7.44 9.50
CA GLY A 328 17.19 8.61 9.22
C GLY A 328 17.35 9.56 10.41
N GLU A 329 16.33 9.67 11.26
CA GLU A 329 16.34 10.47 12.49
C GLU A 329 17.00 9.73 13.68
N GLY A 330 17.40 8.47 13.49
CA GLY A 330 18.03 7.66 14.53
C GLY A 330 17.06 7.20 15.61
N THR A 331 15.78 7.00 15.29
CA THR A 331 14.78 6.43 16.22
C THR A 331 15.15 4.98 16.56
N ALA A 332 15.47 4.19 15.54
CA ALA A 332 16.02 2.84 15.65
C ALA A 332 16.66 2.41 14.32
N PRO A 333 17.53 1.38 14.30
CA PRO A 333 18.06 0.80 13.08
C PRO A 333 16.96 0.17 12.18
N PRO A 334 17.16 0.11 10.84
CA PRO A 334 16.16 -0.41 9.91
C PRO A 334 15.59 -1.79 10.26
N GLU A 335 16.45 -2.74 10.63
CA GLU A 335 16.06 -4.10 11.01
C GLU A 335 15.25 -4.16 12.31
N THR A 336 15.51 -3.21 13.22
CA THR A 336 14.76 -3.08 14.47
C THR A 336 13.37 -2.50 14.19
N ILE A 337 13.27 -1.55 13.26
CA ILE A 337 12.00 -1.03 12.76
C ILE A 337 11.16 -2.14 12.12
N ASP A 338 11.76 -2.92 11.23
CA ASP A 338 11.09 -4.04 10.55
C ASP A 338 10.60 -5.11 11.55
N LEU A 339 11.40 -5.43 12.57
CA LEU A 339 11.01 -6.35 13.64
C LEU A 339 9.86 -5.80 14.49
N ALA A 340 9.95 -4.53 14.88
CA ALA A 340 8.92 -3.89 15.71
C ALA A 340 7.57 -3.84 15.00
N MET A 341 7.52 -3.52 13.70
CA MET A 341 6.25 -3.48 12.97
C MET A 341 5.61 -4.85 12.81
N ARG A 342 6.41 -5.90 12.55
CA ARG A 342 5.90 -7.28 12.48
C ARG A 342 5.34 -7.76 13.81
N LEU A 343 6.03 -7.50 14.92
CA LEU A 343 5.66 -8.02 16.22
C LEU A 343 4.64 -7.16 16.99
N GLY A 344 4.69 -5.84 16.81
CA GLY A 344 3.85 -4.88 17.54
C GLY A 344 2.56 -4.53 16.82
N ALA A 345 2.57 -4.53 15.48
CA ALA A 345 1.41 -4.19 14.66
C ALA A 345 0.92 -5.35 13.78
N ASN A 346 1.52 -6.54 13.88
CA ASN A 346 1.21 -7.70 13.03
C ASN A 346 1.31 -7.40 11.53
N TYR A 347 2.27 -6.56 11.14
CA TYR A 347 2.52 -6.35 9.72
C TYR A 347 3.03 -7.66 9.12
N PRO A 348 2.57 -8.05 7.92
CA PRO A 348 3.04 -9.26 7.26
C PRO A 348 4.53 -9.16 6.90
N GLN A 349 5.02 -7.94 6.63
CA GLN A 349 6.43 -7.66 6.39
C GLN A 349 6.85 -6.34 7.03
N GLY A 350 8.14 -6.18 7.35
CA GLY A 350 8.65 -4.90 7.80
C GLY A 350 8.57 -3.82 6.70
N PRO A 351 8.28 -2.55 7.03
CA PRO A 351 8.12 -1.49 6.03
C PRO A 351 9.40 -1.19 5.23
N LEU A 352 10.58 -1.27 5.85
CA LEU A 352 11.84 -1.05 5.14
C LEU A 352 12.25 -2.29 4.35
N GLU A 353 11.80 -3.46 4.77
CA GLU A 353 11.91 -4.70 4.00
C GLU A 353 11.04 -4.66 2.74
N TRP A 354 9.80 -4.17 2.84
CA TRP A 354 8.98 -3.84 1.68
C TRP A 354 9.69 -2.84 0.77
N GLY A 355 10.23 -1.76 1.33
CA GLY A 355 10.98 -0.77 0.55
C GLY A 355 12.13 -1.38 -0.25
N ARG A 356 12.83 -2.38 0.29
CA ARG A 356 13.88 -3.11 -0.42
C ARG A 356 13.35 -4.02 -1.53
N LYS A 357 12.23 -4.71 -1.31
CA LYS A 357 11.60 -5.58 -2.33
C LYS A 357 10.97 -4.77 -3.46
N ILE A 358 10.25 -3.69 -3.12
CA ILE A 358 9.69 -2.74 -4.08
C ILE A 358 10.82 -1.98 -4.78
N GLY A 359 11.92 -1.70 -4.09
CA GLY A 359 13.00 -0.88 -4.63
C GLY A 359 12.74 0.60 -4.37
N SER A 360 13.73 1.26 -3.82
CA SER A 360 13.64 2.64 -3.31
C SER A 360 13.30 3.65 -4.41
N GLN A 361 13.67 3.37 -5.67
CA GLN A 361 13.33 4.21 -6.82
C GLN A 361 11.82 4.27 -7.06
N ARG A 362 11.15 3.11 -7.07
CA ARG A 362 9.69 3.03 -7.27
C ARG A 362 8.94 3.68 -6.12
N VAL A 363 9.37 3.41 -4.88
CA VAL A 363 8.78 4.06 -3.70
C VAL A 363 8.90 5.59 -3.79
N ALA A 364 10.09 6.10 -4.18
CA ALA A 364 10.29 7.53 -4.35
C ALA A 364 9.44 8.12 -5.50
N ALA A 365 9.24 7.39 -6.60
CA ALA A 365 8.40 7.83 -7.72
C ALA A 365 6.93 8.01 -7.29
N VAL A 366 6.37 7.06 -6.53
CA VAL A 366 5.01 7.19 -5.97
C VAL A 366 4.88 8.41 -5.08
N LEU A 367 5.83 8.60 -4.16
CA LEU A 367 5.81 9.72 -3.22
C LEU A 367 5.96 11.07 -3.92
N ASP A 368 6.78 11.14 -4.96
CA ASP A 368 6.96 12.34 -5.77
C ASP A 368 5.72 12.66 -6.57
N HIS A 369 5.08 11.65 -7.18
CA HIS A 369 3.80 11.81 -7.85
C HIS A 369 2.73 12.35 -6.90
N LEU A 370 2.58 11.75 -5.71
CA LEU A 370 1.67 12.25 -4.67
C LEU A 370 2.00 13.70 -4.26
N PHE A 371 3.29 14.03 -4.12
CA PHE A 371 3.72 15.38 -3.78
C PHE A 371 3.42 16.38 -4.91
N GLU A 372 3.61 15.99 -6.16
CA GLU A 372 3.33 16.84 -7.33
C GLU A 372 1.83 17.11 -7.50
N GLU A 373 0.99 16.11 -7.27
CA GLU A 373 -0.47 16.24 -7.41
C GLU A 373 -1.10 17.03 -6.27
N TYR A 374 -0.78 16.67 -5.03
CA TYR A 374 -1.41 17.32 -3.86
C TYR A 374 -0.71 18.61 -3.43
N ARG A 375 0.56 18.81 -3.84
CA ARG A 375 1.43 19.90 -3.35
C ARG A 375 1.48 19.99 -1.82
N GLU A 376 1.34 18.84 -1.16
CA GLU A 376 1.36 18.73 0.30
C GLU A 376 2.71 18.20 0.78
N GLU A 377 3.36 18.91 1.72
CA GLU A 377 4.59 18.45 2.38
C GLU A 377 4.48 17.09 3.07
N ARG A 378 3.25 16.62 3.34
CA ARG A 378 2.97 15.27 3.83
C ARG A 378 3.64 14.18 3.01
N TYR A 379 3.67 14.33 1.68
CA TYR A 379 4.20 13.31 0.77
C TYR A 379 5.68 13.47 0.47
N ARG A 380 6.37 14.43 1.10
CA ARG A 380 7.80 14.63 0.85
C ARG A 380 8.59 13.34 1.12
N THR A 381 9.39 12.95 0.14
CA THR A 381 10.20 11.73 0.23
C THR A 381 11.32 11.91 1.25
N ALA A 382 11.48 10.94 2.17
CA ALA A 382 12.49 10.95 3.20
C ALA A 382 13.91 11.07 2.59
N PRO A 383 14.79 11.92 3.15
CA PRO A 383 16.16 12.07 2.63
C PRO A 383 16.95 10.76 2.58
N LEU A 384 16.75 9.87 3.56
CA LEU A 384 17.39 8.56 3.59
C LEU A 384 16.89 7.65 2.46
N LEU A 385 15.59 7.67 2.17
CA LEU A 385 14.99 6.93 1.05
C LEU A 385 15.53 7.43 -0.30
N ARG A 386 15.68 8.75 -0.48
CA ARG A 386 16.34 9.34 -1.65
C ARG A 386 17.78 8.86 -1.81
N LYS A 387 18.53 8.78 -0.71
CA LYS A 387 19.90 8.25 -0.72
C LYS A 387 19.92 6.79 -1.16
N TRP A 388 19.02 5.95 -0.65
CA TRP A 388 18.92 4.55 -1.06
C TRP A 388 18.58 4.41 -2.55
N ALA A 389 17.62 5.18 -3.06
CA ALA A 389 17.26 5.16 -4.49
C ALA A 389 18.45 5.48 -5.42
N ARG A 390 19.28 6.47 -5.04
CA ARG A 390 20.51 6.82 -5.78
C ARG A 390 21.56 5.72 -5.71
N LEU A 391 21.73 5.08 -4.56
CA LEU A 391 22.68 3.97 -4.40
C LEU A 391 22.25 2.74 -5.20
N GLU A 392 20.96 2.45 -5.28
CA GLU A 392 20.41 1.40 -6.16
C GLU A 392 20.72 1.68 -7.63
N MET A 393 20.64 2.94 -8.09
CA MET A 393 21.00 3.30 -9.48
C MET A 393 22.48 3.02 -9.77
N ILE A 394 23.36 3.32 -8.82
CA ILE A 394 24.80 3.10 -8.99
C ILE A 394 25.08 1.60 -9.11
N LYS A 395 24.47 0.76 -8.27
CA LYS A 395 24.64 -0.69 -8.31
C LYS A 395 24.18 -1.30 -9.63
N LYS A 396 22.99 -0.90 -10.12
CA LYS A 396 22.47 -1.37 -11.42
C LYS A 396 23.34 -0.98 -12.63
N LYS A 397 24.14 0.09 -12.53
CA LYS A 397 25.08 0.49 -13.59
C LYS A 397 26.42 -0.27 -13.55
N SER A 398 26.72 -0.92 -12.43
CA SER A 398 27.96 -1.70 -12.23
C SER A 398 27.80 -3.20 -12.45
N GLU A 399 26.55 -3.67 -12.57
CA GLU A 399 26.16 -5.00 -13.03
C GLU A 399 25.93 -4.97 -14.54
#